data_AF-K1RPI3-F1
#
_entry.id   AF-K1RPI3-F1
#
_cell.length_a   1.000
_cell.length_b   1.000
_cell.length_c   1.000
_cell.angle_alpha   90.00
_cell.angle_beta   90.00
_cell.angle_gamma   90.00
#
_symmetry.space_group_name_H-M   'P 1'
#
loop_
_entity.id
_entity.type
_entity.pdbx_description
1 polymer ?
#
loop_
_entity_poly.entity_id
_entity_poly.type
_entity_poly.pdbx_seq_one_letter_code
_entity_poly.pdbx_strand_id
1 'polypeptide(L)'
;MYCFALKKEENGWLFSADCLVGEQKEHYASFESFPVPAEDAAGFLQIISEDGEIKKLYKHRNPIRFFHISDVPARSLGMTFCDGSTMEKDAELGDRALDYLYVLADRYYKDAESSAETPPDTATS
;
A
#
# COMPACT_ATOMS: atom_id res chain seq x y z
N MET A 1 0.05 14.30 -3.92
CA MET A 1 -0.88 13.27 -3.49
C MET A 1 -0.14 11.96 -3.60
N TYR A 2 -0.12 11.20 -2.51
CA TYR A 2 0.54 9.90 -2.45
C TYR A 2 -0.51 8.89 -2.00
N CYS A 3 -0.69 7.82 -2.78
CA CYS A 3 -1.58 6.73 -2.43
C CYS A 3 -0.81 5.42 -2.35
N PHE A 4 -1.15 4.60 -1.36
CA PHE A 4 -0.58 3.28 -1.17
C PHE A 4 -1.70 2.31 -0.81
N ALA A 5 -1.61 1.07 -1.29
CA ALA A 5 -2.53 -0.01 -0.93
C ALA A 5 -1.76 -1.30 -0.64
N LEU A 6 -1.89 -1.86 0.57
CA LEU A 6 -1.39 -3.21 0.89
C LEU A 6 -2.58 -4.18 1.07
N LYS A 7 -2.61 -5.23 0.25
CA LYS A 7 -3.74 -6.15 0.03
C LYS A 7 -3.32 -7.58 0.33
N LYS A 8 -4.04 -8.29 1.20
CA LYS A 8 -3.90 -9.75 1.33
C LYS A 8 -4.91 -10.45 0.44
N GLU A 9 -4.46 -11.43 -0.33
CA GLU A 9 -5.30 -12.34 -1.11
C GLU A 9 -5.02 -13.81 -0.76
N GLU A 10 -5.73 -14.74 -1.41
CA GLU A 10 -5.50 -16.18 -1.25
C GLU A 10 -4.09 -16.59 -1.70
N ASN A 11 -3.60 -15.96 -2.78
CA ASN A 11 -2.33 -16.29 -3.43
C ASN A 11 -1.11 -15.54 -2.87
N GLY A 12 -1.29 -14.60 -1.93
CA GLY A 12 -0.17 -13.83 -1.37
C GLY A 12 -0.54 -12.42 -0.91
N TRP A 13 0.42 -11.51 -1.01
CA TRP A 13 0.25 -10.09 -0.75
C TRP A 13 0.47 -9.29 -2.02
N LEU A 14 -0.38 -8.29 -2.24
CA LEU A 14 -0.29 -7.36 -3.36
C LEU A 14 -0.10 -5.94 -2.81
N PHE A 15 0.70 -5.15 -3.51
CA PHE A 15 0.99 -3.76 -3.20
C PHE A 15 0.66 -2.87 -4.40
N SER A 16 -0.04 -1.77 -4.15
CA SER A 16 -0.21 -0.68 -5.11
C SER A 16 0.42 0.58 -4.56
N ALA A 17 1.00 1.39 -5.43
CA ALA A 17 1.52 2.72 -5.08
C ALA A 17 1.24 3.70 -6.21
N ASP A 18 0.88 4.92 -5.84
CA ASP A 18 0.76 6.09 -6.71
C ASP A 18 1.53 7.22 -6.01
N CYS A 19 2.79 7.40 -6.36
CA CYS A 19 3.71 8.20 -5.57
C CYS A 19 4.96 8.67 -6.31
N LEU A 20 5.71 9.58 -5.68
CA LEU A 20 7.06 9.92 -6.12
C LEU A 20 8.09 9.02 -5.39
N VAL A 21 9.00 8.46 -6.18
CA VAL A 21 10.04 7.48 -5.80
C VAL A 21 11.44 7.97 -6.19
N GLY A 22 12.47 7.31 -5.65
CA GLY A 22 13.88 7.66 -5.80
C GLY A 22 14.39 8.58 -4.70
N GLU A 23 15.72 8.68 -4.55
CA GLU A 23 16.38 9.41 -3.44
C GLU A 23 15.92 10.87 -3.28
N GLN A 24 15.59 11.54 -4.40
CA GLN A 24 15.09 12.92 -4.43
C GLN A 24 13.59 13.04 -4.73
N LYS A 25 12.85 11.91 -4.77
CA LYS A 25 11.43 11.85 -5.18
C LYS A 25 11.18 12.48 -6.55
N GLU A 26 12.07 12.19 -7.50
CA GLU A 26 12.12 12.82 -8.83
C GLU A 26 11.39 12.01 -9.92
N HIS A 27 11.09 10.74 -9.65
CA HIS A 27 10.34 9.87 -10.56
C HIS A 27 8.94 9.60 -10.01
N TYR A 28 7.91 9.61 -10.87
CA TYR A 28 6.55 9.26 -10.49
C TYR A 28 6.24 7.81 -10.88
N ALA A 29 5.89 7.01 -9.89
CA ALA A 29 5.51 5.61 -10.05
C ALA A 29 4.02 5.45 -9.75
N SER A 30 3.29 4.82 -10.67
CA SER A 30 1.92 4.39 -10.47
C SER A 30 1.81 2.92 -10.90
N PHE A 31 1.58 2.03 -9.93
CA PHE A 31 1.40 0.59 -10.16
C PHE A 31 0.32 0.03 -9.23
N GLU A 32 -0.44 -0.94 -9.73
CA GLU A 32 -1.50 -1.60 -8.99
C GLU A 32 -1.26 -3.10 -8.83
N SER A 33 -1.63 -3.63 -7.66
CA SER A 33 -1.75 -5.07 -7.42
C SER A 33 -0.45 -5.86 -7.67
N PHE A 34 0.72 -5.24 -7.49
CA PHE A 34 2.01 -5.87 -7.70
C PHE A 34 2.31 -6.89 -6.58
N PRO A 35 2.70 -8.15 -6.89
CA PRO A 35 2.92 -9.16 -5.88
C PRO A 35 4.17 -8.86 -5.05
N VAL A 36 4.03 -8.89 -3.71
CA VAL A 36 5.14 -8.66 -2.77
C VAL A 36 5.35 -9.87 -1.84
N PRO A 37 6.58 -10.12 -1.36
CA PRO A 37 6.87 -11.19 -0.40
C PRO A 37 6.09 -11.02 0.90
N ALA A 38 5.81 -12.14 1.57
CA ALA A 38 5.08 -12.12 2.84
C ALA A 38 5.88 -11.45 3.96
N GLU A 39 7.20 -11.43 3.84
CA GLU A 39 8.18 -10.79 4.72
C GLU A 39 8.03 -9.27 4.72
N ASP A 40 7.89 -8.65 3.54
CA ASP A 40 7.71 -7.20 3.41
C ASP A 40 6.34 -6.75 3.92
N ALA A 41 5.29 -7.53 3.61
CA ALA A 41 4.00 -7.30 4.23
C ALA A 41 4.07 -7.46 5.76
N ALA A 42 4.77 -8.49 6.28
CA ALA A 42 4.94 -8.69 7.71
C ALA A 42 5.70 -7.54 8.39
N GLY A 43 6.72 -6.97 7.74
CA GLY A 43 7.47 -5.82 8.23
C GLY A 43 6.60 -4.58 8.43
N PHE A 44 5.77 -4.22 7.44
CA PHE A 44 4.81 -3.13 7.59
C PHE A 44 3.85 -3.37 8.76
N LEU A 45 3.34 -4.60 8.88
CA LEU A 45 2.37 -4.97 9.91
C LEU A 45 2.97 -5.02 11.31
N GLN A 46 4.27 -5.31 11.43
CA GLN A 46 5.01 -5.19 12.67
C GLN A 46 5.08 -3.73 13.12
N ILE A 47 5.40 -2.78 12.23
CA ILE A 47 5.42 -1.34 12.57
C ILE A 47 4.05 -0.88 13.07
N ILE A 48 2.99 -1.19 12.33
CA ILE A 48 1.59 -0.88 12.68
C ILE A 48 1.17 -1.48 14.05
N SER A 49 1.76 -2.63 14.43
CA SER A 49 1.55 -3.27 15.72
C SER A 49 2.39 -2.63 16.85
N GLU A 50 3.65 -2.30 16.59
CA GLU A 50 4.60 -1.67 17.53
C GLU A 50 4.18 -0.25 17.90
N ASP A 51 3.87 0.58 16.91
CA ASP A 51 3.43 1.98 17.09
C ASP A 51 2.01 2.06 17.69
N GLY A 52 1.39 0.90 17.97
CA GLY A 52 0.10 0.77 18.60
C GLY A 52 -1.03 1.34 17.74
N GLU A 53 -0.86 1.44 16.42
CA GLU A 53 -1.89 2.00 15.54
C GLU A 53 -3.15 1.14 15.55
N ILE A 54 -2.99 -0.19 15.53
CA ILE A 54 -4.13 -1.09 15.75
C ILE A 54 -4.74 -0.85 17.13
N LYS A 55 -3.96 -0.50 18.16
CA LYS A 55 -4.47 -0.15 19.51
C LYS A 55 -5.21 1.20 19.53
N LYS A 56 -4.84 2.17 18.68
CA LYS A 56 -5.60 3.41 18.39
C LYS A 56 -6.90 3.12 17.62
N LEU A 57 -6.98 2.01 16.88
CA LEU A 57 -8.16 1.54 16.15
C LEU A 57 -9.09 0.66 17.03
N TYR A 58 -8.54 -0.18 17.90
CA TYR A 58 -9.24 -1.19 18.73
C TYR A 58 -10.31 -0.62 19.70
N LYS A 59 -10.47 0.70 19.83
CA LYS A 59 -11.65 1.28 20.48
C LYS A 59 -12.96 0.92 19.76
N HIS A 60 -12.93 0.56 18.49
CA HIS A 60 -14.09 0.10 17.71
C HIS A 60 -13.78 -1.18 16.90
N ARG A 61 -14.14 -2.34 17.48
CA ARG A 61 -14.25 -3.72 16.91
C ARG A 61 -13.10 -4.27 16.02
N ASN A 62 -12.75 -5.55 16.23
CA ASN A 62 -11.68 -6.29 15.54
C ASN A 62 -11.62 -6.08 14.01
N PRO A 63 -10.51 -5.55 13.45
CA PRO A 63 -10.37 -5.37 12.00
C PRO A 63 -9.35 -6.30 11.31
N ILE A 64 -9.69 -6.68 10.06
CA ILE A 64 -8.86 -7.45 9.11
C ILE A 64 -9.29 -7.11 7.67
N ARG A 65 -8.48 -6.65 6.69
CA ARG A 65 -7.04 -6.27 6.63
C ARG A 65 -6.73 -5.57 5.28
N PHE A 66 -6.90 -4.24 5.15
CA PHE A 66 -6.41 -3.43 4.01
C PHE A 66 -6.00 -2.03 4.47
N PHE A 67 -5.17 -1.32 3.71
CA PHE A 67 -4.76 0.06 4.01
C PHE A 67 -4.65 0.89 2.73
N HIS A 68 -5.68 1.68 2.40
CA HIS A 68 -5.62 2.74 1.41
C HIS A 68 -5.19 4.04 2.08
N ILE A 69 -4.17 4.70 1.55
CA ILE A 69 -3.63 5.96 2.08
C ILE A 69 -3.88 7.10 1.09
N SER A 70 -4.17 8.30 1.59
CA SER A 70 -4.31 9.52 0.81
C SER A 70 -3.68 10.72 1.54
N ASP A 71 -3.20 11.70 0.78
CA ASP A 71 -2.37 12.83 1.23
C ASP A 71 -3.13 14.17 1.19
N VAL A 72 -4.44 14.17 1.52
CA VAL A 72 -5.33 15.33 1.38
C VAL A 72 -6.38 15.39 2.49
N PRO A 73 -6.62 16.55 3.13
CA PRO A 73 -5.72 17.17 4.10
C PRO A 73 -5.66 16.42 5.45
N ALA A 74 -6.29 15.24 5.56
CA ALA A 74 -6.05 14.28 6.62
C ALA A 74 -5.29 13.10 6.02
N ARG A 75 -4.29 12.56 6.73
CA ARG A 75 -3.70 11.25 6.41
C ARG A 75 -4.81 10.21 6.64
N SER A 76 -5.61 9.89 5.62
CA SER A 76 -6.72 8.95 5.77
C SER A 76 -6.23 7.52 5.58
N LEU A 77 -6.74 6.63 6.43
CA LEU A 77 -6.42 5.21 6.43
C LEU A 77 -7.69 4.42 6.17
N GLY A 78 -7.87 3.97 4.93
CA GLY A 78 -8.99 3.15 4.50
C GLY A 78 -8.73 1.66 4.71
N MET A 79 -9.56 0.99 5.51
CA MET A 79 -9.47 -0.45 5.77
C MET A 79 -10.78 -1.16 5.47
N THR A 80 -10.74 -2.12 4.54
CA THR A 80 -11.86 -3.00 4.21
C THR A 80 -11.83 -4.26 5.08
N PHE A 81 -13.00 -4.77 5.44
CA PHE A 81 -13.19 -5.98 6.23
C PHE A 81 -13.58 -7.16 5.31
N CYS A 82 -13.44 -8.40 5.79
CA CYS A 82 -13.82 -9.60 5.04
C CYS A 82 -15.31 -9.70 4.70
N ASP A 83 -16.18 -8.93 5.37
CA ASP A 83 -17.61 -8.81 5.08
C ASP A 83 -17.93 -7.73 4.02
N GLY A 84 -16.91 -7.11 3.44
CA GLY A 84 -17.04 -6.04 2.45
C GLY A 84 -17.30 -4.65 3.05
N SER A 85 -17.43 -4.52 4.38
CA SER A 85 -17.51 -3.19 5.01
C SER A 85 -16.19 -2.44 4.89
N THR A 86 -16.24 -1.11 4.86
CA THR A 86 -15.07 -0.23 4.81
C THR A 86 -15.07 0.70 6.02
N MET A 87 -13.89 0.95 6.58
CA MET A 87 -13.64 1.99 7.57
C MET A 87 -12.54 2.89 7.02
N GLU A 88 -12.92 4.06 6.52
CA GLU A 88 -12.00 5.17 6.34
C GLU A 88 -11.90 5.93 7.65
N LYS A 89 -10.68 6.19 8.11
CA LYS A 89 -10.42 6.96 9.32
C LYS A 89 -9.29 7.95 9.09
N ASP A 90 -9.51 9.20 9.48
CA ASP A 90 -8.44 10.17 9.70
C ASP A 90 -7.53 9.64 10.82
N ALA A 91 -6.40 9.07 10.42
CA ALA A 91 -5.48 8.39 11.30
C ALA A 91 -4.07 8.79 10.90
N GLU A 92 -3.45 9.62 11.75
CA GLU A 92 -2.03 9.93 11.65
C GLU A 92 -1.21 8.64 11.79
N LEU A 93 -0.90 8.06 10.62
CA LEU A 93 0.18 7.10 10.43
C LEU A 93 1.47 7.74 10.95
N GLY A 94 2.13 7.00 11.84
CA GLY A 94 3.46 7.33 12.31
C GLY A 94 4.44 7.32 11.15
N ASP A 95 5.42 8.23 11.20
CA ASP A 95 6.33 8.44 10.07
C ASP A 95 7.11 7.16 9.72
N ARG A 96 7.39 6.27 10.69
CA ARG A 96 7.95 4.92 10.46
C ARG A 96 7.17 4.09 9.44
N ALA A 97 5.84 4.10 9.54
CA ALA A 97 4.97 3.30 8.68
C ALA A 97 4.87 3.92 7.29
N LEU A 98 4.85 5.26 7.21
CA LEU A 98 4.87 5.99 5.95
C LEU A 98 6.21 5.82 5.20
N ASP A 99 7.33 5.96 5.90
CA ASP A 99 8.68 5.73 5.35
C ASP A 99 8.83 4.30 4.81
N TYR A 100 8.27 3.30 5.51
CA TYR A 100 8.28 1.92 5.04
C TYR A 100 7.55 1.74 3.70
N LEU A 101 6.43 2.43 3.50
CA LEU A 101 5.68 2.38 2.23
C LEU A 101 6.43 3.04 1.08
N TYR A 102 7.14 4.15 1.34
CA TYR A 102 8.08 4.72 0.36
C TYR A 102 9.20 3.73 0.02
N VAL A 103 9.79 3.06 1.01
CA VAL A 103 10.83 2.03 0.77
C VAL A 103 10.31 0.85 -0.05
N LEU A 104 9.04 0.43 0.13
CA LEU A 104 8.42 -0.58 -0.73
C LEU A 104 8.18 -0.05 -2.16
N ALA A 105 7.74 1.19 -2.32
CA ALA A 105 7.53 1.79 -3.64
C ALA A 105 8.86 1.92 -4.41
N ASP A 106 9.91 2.46 -3.77
CA ASP A 106 11.27 2.55 -4.32
C ASP A 106 11.87 1.19 -4.69
N ARG A 107 11.52 0.13 -3.95
CA ARG A 107 11.93 -1.24 -4.27
C ARG A 107 11.20 -1.79 -5.50
N TYR A 108 9.88 -1.63 -5.56
CA TYR A 108 9.04 -2.36 -6.51
C TYR A 108 8.68 -1.61 -7.79
N TYR A 109 8.87 -0.28 -7.86
CA TYR A 109 8.47 0.46 -9.07
C TYR A 109 9.20 -0.02 -10.32
N LYS A 110 10.50 -0.31 -10.24
CA LYS A 110 11.30 -0.78 -11.40
C LYS A 110 10.83 -2.14 -11.91
N ASP A 111 10.51 -3.05 -10.99
CA ASP A 111 10.03 -4.39 -11.32
C ASP A 111 8.60 -4.31 -11.89
N ALA A 112 7.77 -3.41 -11.37
CA ALA A 112 6.42 -3.14 -11.88
C ALA A 112 6.45 -2.49 -13.28
N GLU A 113 7.30 -1.47 -13.51
CA GLU A 113 7.52 -0.85 -14.82
C GLU A 113 8.02 -1.89 -15.84
N SER A 114 9.04 -2.68 -15.49
CA SER A 114 9.58 -3.72 -16.38
C SER A 114 8.57 -4.85 -16.66
N SER A 115 7.61 -5.08 -15.76
CA SER A 115 6.52 -6.04 -15.97
C SER A 115 5.40 -5.50 -16.88
N ALA A 116 5.30 -4.17 -17.03
CA ALA A 116 4.31 -3.53 -17.89
C ALA A 116 4.73 -3.44 -19.37
N GLU A 117 6.02 -3.62 -19.68
CA GLU A 117 6.56 -3.56 -21.06
C GLU A 117 6.26 -4.80 -21.93
N THR A 118 5.01 -5.30 -21.91
CA THR A 118 4.51 -6.24 -22.92
C THR A 118 3.54 -5.50 -23.86
N PRO A 119 3.98 -5.05 -25.06
CA PRO A 119 3.08 -4.41 -26.00
C PRO A 119 2.06 -5.42 -26.57
N PRO A 120 0.85 -4.97 -26.94
CA PRO A 120 -0.17 -5.84 -27.53
C PRO A 120 0.26 -6.26 -28.94
N ASP A 121 0.52 -7.55 -29.12
CA ASP A 121 0.77 -8.09 -30.46
C ASP A 121 -0.50 -7.97 -31.32
N THR A 122 -0.28 -7.41 -32.51
CA THR A 122 -1.33 -6.93 -33.39
C THR A 122 -1.98 -8.07 -34.18
N ALA A 123 -3.31 -8.10 -34.21
CA ALA A 123 -4.10 -8.86 -35.19
C ALA A 123 -5.14 -7.96 -35.87
N THR A 124 -4.67 -7.09 -36.77
CA THR A 124 -5.52 -6.46 -37.79
C THR A 124 -5.58 -7.36 -39.01
N SER A 125 -6.78 -7.88 -39.33
CA SER A 125 -7.41 -7.90 -40.67
C SER A 125 -8.70 -8.73 -40.65
#